data_AF-A0A8J7D844-F1
#
_entry.id   AF-A0A8J7D844-F1
#
_cell.length_a   1.000
_cell.length_b   1.000
_cell.length_c   1.000
_cell.angle_alpha   90.00
_cell.angle_beta   90.00
_cell.angle_gamma   90.00
#
_symmetry.space_group_name_H-M   'P 1'
#
loop_
_entity.id
_entity.type
_entity.pdbx_description
1 polymer ?
#
loop_
_entity_poly.entity_id
_entity_poly.type
_entity_poly.pdbx_seq_one_letter_code
_entity_poly.pdbx_strand_id
1 'polypeptide(L)'
;MIGKAALIDAIAGTNRGILATEQQKQAILAAIANLEDLNPTPRPVEASNLLDGDWRLLYTTSKGILNLDRIPLCKLGQIYQCIRIETNSVYNIAEIYGLPYIEGLVSVAAKFEPVSGRRVQVNFERSIVGLQRLIGYNSPATFIQEIENGKKFAAIDTALNSDTQQGWLDITYIDNNLRIGRGNEGSVFVLSKA
;
A
#
# COMPACT_ATOMS: atom_id res chain seq x y z
N MET A 1 -3.77 8.66 -21.88
CA MET A 1 -3.82 7.22 -22.20
C MET A 1 -5.20 6.68 -21.84
N ILE A 2 -5.94 6.17 -22.82
CA ILE A 2 -7.37 5.78 -22.70
C ILE A 2 -7.58 4.72 -21.60
N GLY A 3 -6.66 3.76 -21.44
CA GLY A 3 -6.81 2.67 -20.45
C GLY A 3 -6.77 3.11 -18.98
N LYS A 4 -5.99 4.15 -18.65
CA LYS A 4 -5.90 4.65 -17.27
C LYS A 4 -7.20 5.28 -16.79
N ALA A 5 -7.79 6.15 -17.61
CA ALA A 5 -9.03 6.82 -17.27
C ALA A 5 -10.14 5.79 -16.99
N ALA A 6 -10.26 4.79 -17.87
CA ALA A 6 -11.21 3.69 -17.68
C ALA A 6 -11.01 2.94 -16.36
N LEU A 7 -9.76 2.66 -15.96
CA LEU A 7 -9.47 2.02 -14.66
C LEU A 7 -9.87 2.92 -13.48
N ILE A 8 -9.52 4.20 -13.53
CA ILE A 8 -9.85 5.16 -12.46
C ILE A 8 -11.37 5.32 -12.32
N ASP A 9 -12.08 5.43 -13.45
CA ASP A 9 -13.54 5.52 -13.48
C ASP A 9 -14.20 4.25 -12.93
N ALA A 10 -13.67 3.06 -13.27
CA ALA A 10 -14.17 1.79 -12.75
C ALA A 10 -13.95 1.64 -11.22
N ILE A 11 -12.87 2.22 -10.69
CA ILE A 11 -12.57 2.22 -9.26
C ILE A 11 -13.38 3.28 -8.49
N ALA A 12 -13.83 4.34 -9.17
CA ALA A 12 -14.55 5.44 -8.53
C ALA A 12 -15.79 4.93 -7.78
N GLY A 13 -15.99 5.42 -6.54
CA GLY A 13 -17.12 5.02 -5.70
C GLY A 13 -17.01 3.64 -5.04
N THR A 14 -15.98 2.84 -5.33
CA THR A 14 -15.79 1.52 -4.70
C THR A 14 -15.25 1.59 -3.27
N ASN A 15 -14.87 2.78 -2.78
CA ASN A 15 -14.21 2.98 -1.49
C ASN A 15 -13.01 2.04 -1.28
N ARG A 16 -11.99 2.15 -2.15
CA ARG A 16 -10.78 1.29 -2.18
C ARG A 16 -11.05 -0.21 -2.40
N GLY A 17 -12.27 -0.57 -2.80
CA GLY A 17 -12.70 -1.95 -3.00
C GLY A 17 -13.67 -2.47 -1.93
N ILE A 18 -13.93 -1.72 -0.85
CA ILE A 18 -14.85 -2.10 0.22
C ILE A 18 -16.28 -2.29 -0.33
N LEU A 19 -16.72 -1.38 -1.20
CA LEU A 19 -18.08 -1.33 -1.74
C LEU A 19 -18.19 -1.97 -3.14
N ALA A 20 -17.12 -2.57 -3.66
CA ALA A 20 -17.11 -3.14 -5.01
C ALA A 20 -17.97 -4.40 -5.09
N THR A 21 -18.94 -4.42 -6.01
CA THR A 21 -19.70 -5.62 -6.36
C THR A 21 -18.83 -6.62 -7.13
N GLU A 22 -19.23 -7.89 -7.22
CA GLU A 22 -18.49 -8.89 -8.00
C GLU A 22 -18.36 -8.51 -9.48
N GLN A 23 -19.40 -7.93 -10.07
CA GLN A 23 -19.37 -7.42 -11.45
C GLN A 23 -18.35 -6.28 -11.60
N GLN A 24 -18.32 -5.34 -10.65
CA GLN A 24 -17.33 -4.26 -10.65
C GLN A 24 -15.91 -4.81 -10.47
N LYS A 25 -15.70 -5.78 -9.58
CA LYS A 25 -14.38 -6.44 -9.41
C LYS A 25 -13.90 -7.06 -10.71
N GLN A 26 -14.77 -7.77 -11.43
CA GLN A 26 -14.42 -8.35 -12.73
C GLN A 26 -14.05 -7.27 -13.76
N ALA A 27 -14.85 -6.20 -13.86
CA ALA A 27 -14.56 -5.08 -14.77
C ALA A 27 -13.24 -4.37 -14.43
N ILE A 28 -12.96 -4.14 -13.14
CA ILE A 28 -11.72 -3.53 -12.66
C ILE A 28 -10.52 -4.44 -12.97
N LEU A 29 -10.63 -5.76 -12.72
CA LEU A 29 -9.56 -6.70 -13.03
C LEU A 29 -9.26 -6.78 -14.54
N ALA A 30 -10.29 -6.69 -15.39
CA ALA A 30 -10.10 -6.61 -16.84
C ALA A 30 -9.40 -5.30 -17.26
N ALA A 31 -9.81 -4.16 -16.67
CA ALA A 31 -9.16 -2.88 -16.92
C ALA A 31 -7.69 -2.86 -16.45
N ILE A 32 -7.39 -3.51 -15.32
CA ILE A 32 -6.03 -3.70 -14.81
C ILE A 32 -5.20 -4.54 -15.79
N ALA A 33 -5.70 -5.68 -16.24
CA ALA A 33 -4.99 -6.56 -17.18
C ALA A 33 -4.64 -5.81 -18.48
N ASN A 34 -5.60 -5.10 -19.06
CA ASN A 34 -5.38 -4.28 -20.26
C ASN A 34 -4.30 -3.21 -20.05
N LEU A 35 -4.18 -2.66 -18.84
CA LEU A 35 -3.16 -1.66 -18.54
C LEU A 35 -1.79 -2.28 -18.29
N GLU A 36 -1.73 -3.45 -17.64
CA GLU A 36 -0.51 -4.23 -17.42
C GLU A 36 0.14 -4.65 -18.75
N ASP A 37 -0.65 -5.00 -19.76
CA ASP A 37 -0.17 -5.30 -21.13
C ASP A 37 0.45 -4.10 -21.83
N LEU A 38 0.05 -2.88 -21.42
CA LEU A 38 0.55 -1.61 -21.94
C LEU A 38 1.54 -0.94 -20.99
N ASN A 39 2.15 -1.71 -20.09
CA ASN A 39 3.10 -1.18 -19.11
C ASN A 39 4.29 -0.49 -19.82
N PRO A 40 4.48 0.84 -19.64
CA PRO A 40 5.57 1.56 -20.30
C PRO A 40 6.94 1.24 -19.69
N THR A 41 6.97 0.54 -18.55
CA THR A 41 8.20 0.24 -17.80
C THR A 41 8.38 -1.29 -17.67
N PRO A 42 9.05 -1.97 -18.62
CA PRO A 42 9.14 -3.44 -18.65
C PRO A 42 9.83 -4.08 -17.43
N ARG A 43 10.75 -3.34 -16.77
CA ARG A 43 11.46 -3.75 -15.55
C ARG A 43 11.19 -2.74 -14.41
N PRO A 44 9.97 -2.72 -13.83
CA PRO A 44 9.58 -1.73 -12.82
C PRO A 44 10.48 -1.63 -11.59
N VAL A 45 11.06 -2.75 -11.16
CA VAL A 45 11.91 -2.80 -9.95
C VAL A 45 13.22 -2.02 -10.14
N GLU A 46 13.68 -1.90 -11.39
CA GLU A 46 14.91 -1.16 -11.74
C GLU A 46 14.66 0.31 -12.05
N ALA A 47 13.40 0.71 -12.25
CA ALA A 47 13.03 2.10 -12.48
C ALA A 47 12.93 2.86 -11.15
N SER A 48 14.05 2.98 -10.43
CA SER A 48 14.12 3.56 -9.09
C SER A 48 13.51 4.97 -9.01
N ASN A 49 13.71 5.80 -10.04
CA ASN A 49 13.15 7.15 -10.14
C ASN A 49 11.62 7.17 -10.20
N LEU A 50 11.00 6.10 -10.72
CA LEU A 50 9.56 5.94 -10.71
C LEU A 50 9.10 5.34 -9.39
N LEU A 51 9.76 4.27 -8.94
CA LEU A 51 9.35 3.44 -7.81
C LEU A 51 9.47 4.15 -6.46
N ASP A 52 10.52 4.95 -6.27
CA ASP A 52 10.74 5.71 -5.04
C ASP A 52 9.62 6.74 -4.81
N GLY A 53 9.20 6.86 -3.54
CA GLY A 53 8.24 7.84 -3.09
C GLY A 53 7.00 7.25 -2.41
N ASP A 54 6.03 8.13 -2.18
CA ASP A 54 4.82 7.81 -1.43
C ASP A 54 3.69 7.43 -2.37
N TRP A 55 3.09 6.25 -2.16
CA TRP A 55 2.01 5.76 -3.01
C TRP A 55 0.73 5.60 -2.22
N ARG A 56 -0.33 6.31 -2.61
CA ARG A 56 -1.65 6.21 -2.00
C ARG A 56 -2.50 5.16 -2.70
N LEU A 57 -3.08 4.25 -1.92
CA LEU A 57 -3.97 3.20 -2.40
C LEU A 57 -5.29 3.77 -2.93
N LEU A 58 -5.60 3.42 -4.18
CA LEU A 58 -6.86 3.73 -4.84
C LEU A 58 -7.83 2.55 -4.80
N TYR A 59 -7.32 1.32 -4.94
CA TYR A 59 -8.10 0.10 -4.95
C TYR A 59 -7.28 -1.11 -4.51
N THR A 60 -7.90 -2.04 -3.80
CA THR A 60 -7.33 -3.37 -3.54
C THR A 60 -8.39 -4.47 -3.48
N THR A 61 -7.97 -5.70 -3.74
CA THR A 61 -8.72 -6.93 -3.42
C THR A 61 -8.21 -7.64 -2.16
N SER A 62 -7.20 -7.07 -1.47
CA SER A 62 -6.61 -7.66 -0.26
C SER A 62 -7.62 -7.74 0.88
N LYS A 63 -8.00 -8.97 1.27
CA LYS A 63 -8.88 -9.19 2.42
C LYS A 63 -8.25 -8.69 3.72
N GLY A 64 -6.93 -8.83 3.89
CA GLY A 64 -6.24 -8.35 5.09
C GLY A 64 -6.42 -6.85 5.32
N ILE A 65 -6.37 -6.06 4.25
CA ILE A 65 -6.60 -4.61 4.31
C ILE A 65 -8.09 -4.28 4.42
N LEU A 66 -8.92 -4.86 3.56
CA LEU A 66 -10.36 -4.55 3.52
C LEU A 66 -11.10 -4.97 4.79
N ASN A 67 -10.62 -6.00 5.49
CA ASN A 67 -11.21 -6.45 6.76
C ASN A 67 -10.97 -5.47 7.92
N LEU A 68 -10.04 -4.50 7.80
CA LEU A 68 -9.87 -3.45 8.80
C LEU A 68 -11.12 -2.57 8.93
N ASP A 69 -11.91 -2.43 7.85
CA ASP A 69 -13.18 -1.70 7.86
C ASP A 69 -14.32 -2.46 8.55
N ARG A 70 -14.12 -3.75 8.89
CA ARG A 70 -15.13 -4.57 9.59
C ARG A 70 -15.09 -4.39 11.11
N ILE A 71 -14.10 -3.68 11.63
CA ILE A 71 -13.99 -3.42 13.06
C ILE A 71 -15.11 -2.45 13.46
N PRO A 72 -16.01 -2.80 14.40
CA PRO A 72 -17.12 -1.94 14.79
C PRO A 72 -16.64 -0.54 15.19
N LEU A 73 -17.38 0.48 14.76
CA LEU A 73 -17.09 1.90 15.02
C LEU A 73 -15.80 2.43 14.39
N CYS A 74 -15.12 1.66 13.54
CA CYS A 74 -13.93 2.08 12.80
C CYS A 74 -14.22 2.12 11.30
N LYS A 75 -13.60 3.07 10.61
CA LYS A 75 -13.61 3.19 9.15
C LYS A 75 -12.19 3.27 8.62
N LEU A 76 -11.95 2.61 7.50
CA LEU A 76 -10.67 2.63 6.84
C LEU A 76 -10.45 4.00 6.16
N GLY A 77 -9.37 4.67 6.55
CA GLY A 77 -8.94 5.96 6.05
C GLY A 77 -8.05 5.86 4.82
N GLN A 78 -7.08 6.77 4.71
CA GLN A 78 -6.08 6.67 3.66
C GLN A 78 -5.11 5.53 3.94
N ILE A 79 -4.65 4.89 2.87
CA ILE A 79 -3.62 3.86 2.93
C ILE A 79 -2.48 4.28 2.02
N TYR A 80 -1.28 4.21 2.55
CA TYR A 80 -0.05 4.54 1.86
C TYR A 80 0.87 3.32 1.84
N GLN A 81 1.58 3.16 0.74
CA GLN A 81 2.73 2.29 0.61
C GLN A 81 3.89 3.16 0.16
N CYS A 82 4.73 3.55 1.10
CA CYS A 82 5.87 4.40 0.85
C CYS A 82 7.10 3.54 0.60
N ILE A 83 7.80 3.78 -0.50
CA ILE A 83 8.99 3.03 -0.89
C ILE A 83 10.18 3.96 -0.79
N ARG A 84 11.26 3.45 -0.21
CA ARG A 84 12.57 4.10 -0.12
C ARG A 84 13.60 3.18 -0.76
N ILE A 85 14.09 3.57 -1.93
CA ILE A 85 15.06 2.77 -2.69
C ILE A 85 16.41 2.77 -1.99
N GLU A 86 16.84 3.91 -1.43
CA GLU A 86 18.15 4.04 -0.78
C GLU A 86 18.35 3.03 0.36
N THR A 87 17.30 2.78 1.14
CA THR A 87 17.35 1.90 2.30
C THR A 87 16.72 0.53 2.04
N ASN A 88 16.24 0.26 0.81
CA ASN A 88 15.42 -0.90 0.46
C ASN A 88 14.24 -1.12 1.43
N SER A 89 13.59 -0.04 1.85
CA SER A 89 12.49 -0.08 2.81
C SER A 89 11.14 0.14 2.13
N VAL A 90 10.11 -0.56 2.63
CA VAL A 90 8.71 -0.28 2.33
C VAL A 90 7.92 -0.10 3.62
N TYR A 91 7.11 0.95 3.67
CA TYR A 91 6.25 1.30 4.79
C TYR A 91 4.81 1.26 4.34
N ASN A 92 4.04 0.30 4.84
CA ASN A 92 2.59 0.28 4.65
C ASN A 92 1.96 1.01 5.83
N ILE A 93 1.17 2.04 5.57
CA ILE A 93 0.53 2.87 6.59
C ILE A 93 -0.97 2.91 6.28
N ALA A 94 -1.80 2.48 7.22
CA ALA A 94 -3.25 2.55 7.14
C ALA A 94 -3.78 3.44 8.26
N GLU A 95 -4.45 4.51 7.86
CA GLU A 95 -5.18 5.38 8.78
C GLU A 95 -6.54 4.76 9.09
N ILE A 96 -6.98 4.87 10.34
CA ILE A 96 -8.27 4.35 10.80
C ILE A 96 -9.01 5.49 11.50
N TYR A 97 -10.24 5.76 11.09
CA TYR A 97 -11.08 6.77 11.73
C TYR A 97 -12.17 6.10 12.55
N GLY A 98 -12.21 6.39 13.85
CA GLY A 98 -13.20 5.86 14.77
C GLY A 98 -14.29 6.88 15.12
N LEU A 99 -14.73 6.84 16.38
CA LEU A 99 -15.50 7.92 17.02
C LEU A 99 -14.71 9.25 16.96
N PRO A 100 -15.38 10.42 17.11
CA PRO A 100 -14.68 11.70 17.19
C PRO A 100 -13.53 11.64 18.20
N TYR A 101 -12.36 12.17 17.82
CA TYR A 101 -11.12 12.16 18.60
C TYR A 101 -10.41 10.79 18.76
N ILE A 102 -10.92 9.73 18.11
CA ILE A 102 -10.29 8.41 18.08
C ILE A 102 -9.82 8.13 16.66
N GLU A 103 -8.67 8.69 16.30
CA GLU A 103 -7.98 8.40 15.04
C GLU A 103 -6.83 7.41 15.30
N GLY A 104 -6.88 6.25 14.65
CA GLY A 104 -5.88 5.18 14.73
C GLY A 104 -4.92 5.16 13.55
N LEU A 105 -3.80 4.49 13.74
CA LEU A 105 -2.79 4.22 12.73
C LEU A 105 -2.31 2.78 12.87
N VAL A 106 -2.23 2.06 11.76
CA VAL A 106 -1.49 0.81 11.63
C VAL A 106 -0.38 1.03 10.64
N SER A 107 0.87 0.80 11.04
CA SER A 107 2.02 0.88 10.16
C SER A 107 2.85 -0.39 10.24
N VAL A 108 3.28 -0.88 9.09
CA VAL A 108 4.20 -2.00 8.97
C VAL A 108 5.40 -1.57 8.14
N ALA A 109 6.58 -1.62 8.75
CA ALA A 109 7.85 -1.42 8.08
C ALA A 109 8.43 -2.78 7.67
N ALA A 110 8.97 -2.83 6.46
CA ALA A 110 9.58 -4.01 5.89
C ALA A 110 10.79 -3.63 5.05
N LYS A 111 11.72 -4.57 4.91
CA LYS A 111 12.74 -4.53 3.86
C LYS A 111 12.24 -5.26 2.63
N PHE A 112 12.71 -4.84 1.47
CA PHE A 112 12.45 -5.54 0.24
C PHE A 112 13.74 -5.85 -0.52
N GLU A 113 13.74 -6.97 -1.23
CA GLU A 113 14.86 -7.39 -2.07
C GLU A 113 14.37 -7.68 -3.48
N PRO A 114 14.99 -7.10 -4.53
CA PRO A 114 14.69 -7.46 -5.91
C PRO A 114 14.96 -8.94 -6.18
N VAL A 115 13.94 -9.67 -6.64
CA VAL A 115 14.06 -11.07 -7.08
C VAL A 115 14.08 -11.16 -8.60
N SER A 116 13.39 -10.24 -9.26
CA SER A 116 13.40 -10.09 -10.72
C SER A 116 13.12 -8.64 -11.10
N GLY A 117 13.12 -8.33 -12.41
CA GLY A 117 12.75 -6.99 -12.89
C GLY A 117 11.32 -6.55 -12.52
N ARG A 118 10.47 -7.47 -12.06
CA ARG A 118 9.07 -7.21 -11.64
C ARG A 118 8.79 -7.59 -10.20
N ARG A 119 9.52 -8.54 -9.61
CA ARG A 119 9.22 -9.10 -8.29
C ARG A 119 10.18 -8.57 -7.23
N VAL A 120 9.62 -8.19 -6.09
CA VAL A 120 10.36 -7.98 -4.84
C VAL A 120 9.91 -8.99 -3.78
N GLN A 121 10.87 -9.54 -3.04
CA GLN A 121 10.63 -10.21 -1.78
C GLN A 121 10.44 -9.13 -0.70
N VAL A 122 9.53 -9.33 0.24
CA VAL A 122 9.24 -8.39 1.33
C VAL A 122 9.36 -9.12 2.66
N ASN A 123 10.19 -8.59 3.55
CA ASN A 123 10.49 -9.12 4.86
C ASN A 123 10.02 -8.12 5.92
N PHE A 124 8.98 -8.48 6.68
CA PHE A 124 8.38 -7.56 7.65
C PHE A 124 9.24 -7.49 8.92
N GLU A 125 9.57 -6.27 9.38
CA GLU A 125 10.52 -6.05 10.47
C GLU A 125 9.88 -5.41 11.71
N ARG A 126 8.88 -4.55 11.52
CA ARG A 126 8.29 -3.77 12.62
C ARG A 126 6.83 -3.45 12.34
N SER A 127 5.98 -3.63 13.34
CA SER A 127 4.58 -3.23 13.33
C SER A 127 4.33 -2.18 14.41
N ILE A 128 3.67 -1.09 14.04
CA ILE A 128 3.32 0.02 14.92
C ILE A 128 1.81 0.23 14.83
N VAL A 129 1.11 0.03 15.94
CA VAL A 129 -0.33 0.26 16.05
C VAL A 129 -0.61 1.22 17.19
N GLY A 130 -1.23 2.36 16.90
CA GLY A 130 -1.45 3.40 17.91
C GLY A 130 -2.48 4.44 17.52
N LEU A 131 -2.75 5.37 18.43
CA LEU A 131 -3.60 6.53 18.16
C LEU A 131 -2.77 7.65 17.55
N GLN A 132 -3.23 8.22 16.44
CA GLN A 132 -2.51 9.26 15.67
C GLN A 132 -2.05 10.42 16.56
N ARG A 133 -2.91 10.86 17.48
CA ARG A 133 -2.59 11.96 18.42
C ARG A 133 -1.48 11.59 19.40
N LEU A 134 -1.46 10.37 19.92
CA LEU A 134 -0.46 9.93 20.89
C LEU A 134 0.90 9.69 20.27
N ILE A 135 0.92 9.23 19.01
CA ILE A 135 2.16 9.00 18.26
C ILE A 135 2.67 10.27 17.56
N GLY A 136 1.87 11.34 17.50
CA GLY A 136 2.19 12.58 16.82
C GLY A 136 2.18 12.46 15.29
N TYR A 137 1.29 11.61 14.74
CA TYR A 137 1.18 11.40 13.30
C TYR A 137 0.60 12.63 12.61
N ASN A 138 1.32 13.17 11.63
CA ASN A 138 0.90 14.30 10.80
C ASN A 138 0.83 13.94 9.31
N SER A 139 1.85 13.24 8.81
CA SER A 139 1.92 12.76 7.42
C SER A 139 2.75 11.47 7.33
N PRO A 140 2.56 10.66 6.27
CA PRO A 140 3.40 9.49 6.02
C PRO A 140 4.89 9.83 5.96
N ALA A 141 5.27 10.89 5.25
CA ALA A 141 6.65 11.30 5.08
C ALA A 141 7.35 11.62 6.42
N THR A 142 6.74 12.46 7.26
CA THR A 142 7.27 12.79 8.59
C THR A 142 7.33 11.57 9.50
N PHE A 143 6.31 10.72 9.45
CA PHE A 143 6.24 9.53 10.30
C PHE A 143 7.30 8.49 9.95
N ILE A 144 7.57 8.29 8.65
CA ILE A 144 8.63 7.41 8.17
C ILE A 144 10.00 7.94 8.60
N GLN A 145 10.24 9.24 8.45
CA GLN A 145 11.49 9.85 8.91
C GLN A 145 11.70 9.63 10.42
N GLU A 146 10.64 9.72 11.23
CA GLU A 146 10.73 9.42 12.66
C GLU A 146 11.02 7.93 12.94
N ILE A 147 10.44 7.01 12.17
CA ILE A 147 10.74 5.57 12.25
C ILE A 147 12.22 5.32 11.93
N GLU A 148 12.72 5.91 10.84
CA GLU A 148 14.11 5.78 10.36
C GLU A 148 15.11 6.37 11.38
N ASN A 149 14.74 7.46 12.05
CA ASN A 149 15.52 8.05 13.14
C ASN A 149 15.44 7.25 14.46
N GLY A 150 14.74 6.12 14.49
CA GLY A 150 14.64 5.25 15.66
C GLY A 150 13.75 5.79 16.78
N LYS A 151 12.81 6.71 16.47
CA LYS A 151 11.85 7.20 17.45
C LYS A 151 11.03 6.04 18.02
N LYS A 152 10.84 6.06 19.35
CA LYS A 152 9.89 5.19 20.03
C LYS A 152 8.55 5.90 20.11
N PHE A 153 7.49 5.21 19.72
CA PHE A 153 6.14 5.76 19.73
C PHE A 153 5.39 5.32 20.98
N ALA A 154 4.47 6.16 21.46
CA ALA A 154 3.47 5.76 22.43
C ALA A 154 2.40 4.89 21.74
N ALA A 155 2.81 3.70 21.31
CA ALA A 155 2.06 2.75 20.49
C ALA A 155 2.40 1.31 20.87
N ILE A 156 1.61 0.37 20.37
CA ILE A 156 2.01 -1.04 20.31
C ILE A 156 3.05 -1.14 19.18
N ASP A 157 4.31 -1.20 19.58
CA ASP A 157 5.47 -1.17 18.68
C ASP A 157 6.24 -2.47 18.83
N THR A 158 6.04 -3.38 17.88
CA THR A 158 6.48 -4.77 17.97
C THR A 158 7.43 -5.10 16.83
N ALA A 159 8.59 -5.64 17.17
CA ALA A 159 9.49 -6.24 16.19
C ALA A 159 8.86 -7.51 15.62
N LEU A 160 8.86 -7.63 14.30
CA LEU A 160 8.34 -8.77 13.57
C LEU A 160 9.49 -9.72 13.25
N ASN A 161 9.21 -11.03 13.23
CA ASN A 161 10.21 -12.00 12.86
C ASN A 161 10.22 -12.15 11.33
N SER A 162 11.25 -11.60 10.70
CA SER A 162 11.44 -11.65 9.25
C SER A 162 11.58 -13.07 8.70
N ASP A 163 11.92 -14.07 9.51
CA ASP A 163 12.07 -15.46 9.07
C ASP A 163 10.70 -16.15 8.87
N THR A 164 9.67 -15.68 9.59
CA THR A 164 8.32 -16.27 9.54
C THR A 164 7.30 -15.37 8.88
N GLN A 165 7.59 -14.06 8.77
CA GLN A 165 6.70 -13.05 8.21
C GLN A 165 7.30 -12.46 6.94
N GLN A 166 7.11 -13.21 5.84
CA GLN A 166 7.59 -12.87 4.51
C GLN A 166 6.45 -12.85 3.50
N GLY A 167 6.63 -12.09 2.44
CA GLY A 167 5.75 -12.07 1.29
C GLY A 167 6.51 -11.68 0.03
N TRP A 168 5.81 -11.64 -1.09
CA TRP A 168 6.34 -11.08 -2.32
C TRP A 168 5.29 -10.16 -2.96
N LEU A 169 5.79 -9.19 -3.71
CA LEU A 169 4.99 -8.26 -4.48
C LEU A 169 5.54 -8.21 -5.91
N ASP A 170 4.70 -8.49 -6.88
CA ASP A 170 4.97 -8.17 -8.27
C ASP A 170 4.53 -6.75 -8.55
N ILE A 171 5.40 -5.93 -9.12
CA ILE A 171 5.07 -4.64 -9.70
C ILE A 171 4.83 -4.90 -11.19
N THR A 172 3.57 -4.80 -11.60
CA THR A 172 3.13 -5.23 -12.93
C THR A 172 2.88 -4.07 -13.89
N TYR A 173 2.69 -2.87 -13.34
CA TYR A 173 2.60 -1.62 -14.06
C TYR A 173 3.21 -0.50 -13.23
N ILE A 174 4.01 0.38 -13.85
CA ILE A 174 4.40 1.63 -13.21
C ILE A 174 4.66 2.73 -14.25
N ASP A 175 4.21 3.93 -13.91
CA ASP A 175 4.70 5.15 -14.53
C ASP A 175 4.69 6.32 -13.54
N ASN A 176 4.74 7.56 -14.05
CA ASN A 176 4.89 8.77 -13.24
C ASN A 176 3.82 8.96 -12.15
N ASN A 177 2.61 8.43 -12.33
CA ASN A 177 1.52 8.70 -11.38
C ASN A 177 0.68 7.49 -10.99
N LEU A 178 0.88 6.33 -11.60
CA LEU A 178 0.12 5.12 -11.29
C LEU A 178 1.06 3.91 -11.15
N ARG A 179 0.80 3.09 -10.14
CA ARG A 179 1.47 1.80 -9.93
C ARG A 179 0.43 0.71 -9.69
N ILE A 180 0.63 -0.45 -10.31
CA ILE A 180 -0.14 -1.65 -10.04
C ILE A 180 0.80 -2.72 -9.50
N GLY A 181 0.38 -3.33 -8.39
CA GLY A 181 1.08 -4.45 -7.79
C GLY A 181 0.17 -5.65 -7.55
N ARG A 182 0.75 -6.85 -7.52
CA ARG A 182 0.08 -8.11 -7.19
C ARG A 182 0.80 -8.80 -6.04
N GLY A 183 0.09 -9.06 -4.95
CA GLY A 183 0.63 -9.69 -3.76
C GLY A 183 0.57 -11.22 -3.80
N ASN A 184 1.31 -11.84 -2.89
CA ASN A 184 1.41 -13.29 -2.69
C ASN A 184 0.08 -14.01 -2.46
N GLU A 185 -0.94 -13.34 -1.93
CA GLU A 185 -2.28 -13.92 -1.71
C GLU A 185 -3.23 -13.73 -2.91
N GLY A 186 -2.70 -13.39 -4.09
CA GLY A 186 -3.51 -13.07 -5.27
C GLY A 186 -4.24 -11.72 -5.18
N SER A 187 -3.85 -10.89 -4.20
CA SER A 187 -4.36 -9.53 -4.05
C SER A 187 -3.79 -8.61 -5.11
N VAL A 188 -4.58 -7.62 -5.52
CA VAL A 188 -4.13 -6.56 -6.44
C VAL A 188 -4.16 -5.23 -5.68
N PHE A 189 -3.24 -4.33 -6.02
CA PHE A 189 -3.13 -3.00 -5.47
C PHE A 189 -2.98 -2.01 -6.62
N VAL A 190 -3.90 -1.05 -6.70
CA VAL A 190 -3.78 0.09 -7.62
C VAL A 190 -3.46 1.31 -6.76
N LEU A 191 -2.32 1.94 -7.01
CA LEU A 191 -1.83 3.07 -6.25
C LEU A 191 -1.55 4.27 -7.14
N SER A 192 -1.76 5.46 -6.59
CA SER A 192 -1.39 6.74 -7.19
C SER A 192 -0.21 7.35 -6.45
N LYS A 193 0.66 8.07 -7.15
CA LYS A 193 1.73 8.82 -6.50
C LYS A 193 1.11 9.97 -5.67
N ALA A 194 1.50 10.07 -4.41
CA ALA A 194 0.95 11.00 -3.41
C ALA A 194 1.75 12.30 -3.32
#